data_AF-A0A9K3HDY0-F1
#
_entry.id   AF-A0A9K3HDY0-F1
#
_cell.length_a   1.000
_cell.length_b   1.000
_cell.length_c   1.000
_cell.angle_alpha   90.00
_cell.angle_beta   90.00
_cell.angle_gamma   90.00
#
_symmetry.space_group_name_H-M   'P 1'
#
loop_
_entity.id
_entity.type
_entity.pdbx_description
1 polymer ?
#
loop_
_entity_poly.entity_id
_entity_poly.type
_entity_poly.pdbx_seq_one_letter_code
_entity_poly.pdbx_strand_id
1 'polypeptide(L)'
;MAAETIAAEILKDVLKTLASEAFNTYNRSKGIHSELTKLETTLIKIQSLLNDASQKETTNEAVKQWLNDLQHLAYDIDDVLDDLATEDTRRKLNQESGAMTSKVRKLIPASFKNLSLSQRMHPKLDYITAKFEDLEKEKDHLGLINLKDEKPKRPYQ
;
A
#
# COMPACT_ATOMS: atom_id res chain seq x y z
N MET A 1 6.32 6.87 22.55
CA MET A 1 7.11 5.70 22.10
C MET A 1 6.28 4.55 21.53
N ALA A 2 4.99 4.38 21.85
CA ALA A 2 4.23 3.20 21.36
C ALA A 2 3.75 3.30 19.89
N ALA A 3 3.38 4.48 19.40
CA ALA A 3 2.84 4.66 18.05
C ALA A 3 3.90 4.55 16.95
N GLU A 4 5.14 5.01 17.21
CA GLU A 4 6.30 4.85 16.30
C GLU A 4 6.47 3.42 15.83
N THR A 5 6.52 2.51 16.81
CA THR A 5 6.85 1.12 16.59
C THR A 5 5.74 0.43 15.80
N ILE A 6 4.48 0.80 16.06
CA ILE A 6 3.33 0.17 15.43
C ILE A 6 3.15 0.67 14.00
N ALA A 7 3.14 1.99 13.77
CA ALA A 7 2.95 2.55 12.44
C ALA A 7 4.13 2.20 11.50
N ALA A 8 5.36 2.22 11.99
CA ALA A 8 6.52 1.86 11.19
C ALA A 8 6.59 0.38 10.86
N GLU A 9 6.20 -0.51 11.78
CA GLU A 9 6.17 -1.94 11.51
C GLU A 9 5.07 -2.29 10.50
N ILE A 10 3.86 -1.74 10.68
CA ILE A 10 2.76 -1.89 9.72
C ILE A 10 3.19 -1.40 8.33
N LEU A 11 3.79 -0.21 8.24
CA LEU A 11 4.18 0.33 6.95
C LEU A 11 5.29 -0.50 6.27
N LYS A 12 6.23 -1.07 7.04
CA LYS A 12 7.24 -1.99 6.50
C LYS A 12 6.62 -3.26 5.95
N ASP A 13 5.68 -3.85 6.67
CA ASP A 13 5.00 -5.07 6.23
C ASP A 13 4.16 -4.82 4.97
N VAL A 14 3.43 -3.70 4.94
CA VAL A 14 2.69 -3.25 3.76
C VAL A 14 3.64 -3.03 2.58
N LEU A 15 4.75 -2.32 2.77
CA LEU A 15 5.74 -2.08 1.71
C LEU A 15 6.35 -3.37 1.18
N LYS A 16 6.74 -4.30 2.05
CA LYS A 16 7.31 -5.59 1.66
C LYS A 16 6.32 -6.42 0.85
N THR A 17 5.07 -6.45 1.29
CA THR A 17 4.00 -7.20 0.62
C THR A 17 3.67 -6.56 -0.73
N LEU A 18 3.55 -5.24 -0.78
CA LEU A 18 3.31 -4.48 -2.00
C LEU A 18 4.45 -4.66 -3.02
N ALA A 19 5.71 -4.56 -2.59
CA ALA A 19 6.87 -4.77 -3.45
C ALA A 19 6.91 -6.20 -4.02
N SER A 20 6.59 -7.20 -3.18
CA SER A 20 6.44 -8.59 -3.63
C SER A 20 5.32 -8.73 -4.67
N GLU A 21 4.14 -8.14 -4.43
CA GLU A 21 3.02 -8.21 -5.38
C GLU A 21 3.34 -7.44 -6.67
N ALA A 22 3.98 -6.28 -6.61
CA ALA A 22 4.41 -5.51 -7.77
C ALA A 22 5.44 -6.28 -8.62
N PHE A 23 6.38 -6.98 -7.99
CA PHE A 23 7.48 -7.68 -8.66
C PHE A 23 7.13 -9.12 -9.11
N ASN A 24 6.53 -9.93 -8.24
CA ASN A 24 6.27 -11.36 -8.50
C ASN A 24 5.09 -11.62 -9.43
N THR A 25 4.28 -10.60 -9.72
CA THR A 25 3.00 -10.80 -10.39
C THR A 25 2.81 -10.04 -11.70
N TYR A 26 3.89 -9.73 -12.44
CA TYR A 26 3.82 -9.02 -13.74
C TYR A 26 2.69 -9.52 -14.68
N ASN A 27 2.39 -10.83 -14.71
CA ASN A 27 1.27 -11.38 -15.49
C ASN A 27 -0.12 -11.27 -14.83
N ARG A 28 -0.23 -11.17 -13.49
CA ARG A 28 -1.50 -11.07 -12.75
C ARG A 28 -1.92 -9.62 -12.51
N SER A 29 -0.96 -8.73 -12.26
CA SER A 29 -1.15 -7.30 -12.03
C SER A 29 -0.95 -6.43 -13.28
N LYS A 30 -0.76 -7.03 -14.48
CA LYS A 30 -0.50 -6.28 -15.73
C LYS A 30 -1.45 -5.10 -15.99
N GLY A 31 -2.70 -5.21 -15.54
CA GLY A 31 -3.70 -4.15 -15.69
C GLY A 31 -3.63 -3.02 -14.65
N ILE A 32 -2.84 -3.16 -13.58
CA ILE A 32 -2.72 -2.20 -12.46
C ILE A 32 -1.26 -2.00 -11.99
N HIS A 33 -0.29 -2.51 -12.75
CA HIS A 33 1.10 -2.57 -12.32
C HIS A 33 1.70 -1.17 -12.12
N SER A 34 1.36 -0.24 -13.02
CA SER A 34 1.74 1.17 -12.92
C SER A 34 1.30 1.80 -11.61
N GLU A 35 0.07 1.51 -11.19
CA GLU A 35 -0.55 2.03 -9.98
C GLU A 35 0.13 1.44 -8.73
N LEU A 36 0.43 0.14 -8.73
CA LEU A 36 1.18 -0.51 -7.64
C LEU A 36 2.60 0.06 -7.50
N THR A 37 3.31 0.28 -8.61
CA THR A 37 4.65 0.90 -8.60
C THR A 37 4.59 2.35 -8.11
N LYS A 38 3.56 3.11 -8.52
CA LYS A 38 3.36 4.49 -8.07
C LYS A 38 3.07 4.55 -6.56
N LEU A 39 2.22 3.65 -6.07
CA LEU A 39 1.91 3.50 -4.66
C LEU A 39 3.17 3.15 -3.86
N GLU A 40 3.94 2.15 -4.28
CA GLU A 40 5.21 1.75 -3.65
C GLU A 40 6.18 2.94 -3.51
N THR A 41 6.37 3.69 -4.60
CA THR A 41 7.24 4.87 -4.61
C THR A 41 6.79 5.91 -3.58
N THR A 42 5.48 6.12 -3.45
CA THR A 42 4.92 7.11 -2.52
C THR A 42 5.07 6.65 -1.06
N LEU A 43 4.82 5.36 -0.79
CA LEU A 43 5.00 4.77 0.54
C LEU A 43 6.46 4.85 1.02
N ILE A 44 7.44 4.67 0.12
CA ILE A 44 8.87 4.81 0.45
C ILE A 44 9.18 6.24 0.95
N LYS A 45 8.59 7.26 0.32
CA LYS A 45 8.78 8.66 0.76
C LYS A 45 8.18 8.88 2.14
N ILE A 46 6.98 8.37 2.39
CA ILE A 46 6.30 8.51 3.69
C ILE A 46 7.03 7.75 4.79
N GLN A 47 7.54 6.55 4.50
CA GLN A 47 8.36 5.79 5.44
C GLN A 47 9.56 6.61 5.96
N SER A 48 10.12 7.47 5.11
CA SER A 48 11.25 8.32 5.48
C SER A 48 10.90 9.44 6.47
N LEU A 49 9.61 9.80 6.58
CA LEU A 49 9.10 10.85 7.47
C LEU A 49 8.64 10.31 8.83
N LEU A 50 8.37 9.00 8.93
CA LEU A 50 7.76 8.38 10.11
C LEU A 50 8.53 8.61 11.42
N ASN A 51 9.86 8.57 11.36
CA ASN A 51 10.67 8.73 12.56
C ASN A 51 10.55 10.15 13.11
N ASP A 52 10.62 11.18 12.26
CA ASP A 52 10.47 12.56 12.69
C ASP A 52 9.02 12.88 13.12
N ALA A 53 8.03 12.32 12.40
CA ALA A 53 6.62 12.43 12.76
C ALA A 53 6.33 11.84 14.15
N SER A 54 6.85 10.65 14.46
CA SER A 54 6.69 10.04 15.78
C SER A 54 7.22 10.91 16.92
N GLN A 55 8.40 11.51 16.74
CA GLN A 55 9.00 12.36 17.78
C GLN A 55 8.15 13.61 18.04
N LYS A 56 7.49 14.12 16.99
CA LYS A 56 6.65 15.32 17.06
C LYS A 56 5.20 15.04 17.46
N GLU A 57 4.71 13.81 17.33
CA GLU A 57 3.32 13.40 17.63
C GLU A 57 2.84 13.87 19.01
N THR A 58 3.70 13.78 20.02
CA THR A 58 3.35 14.11 21.42
C THR A 58 3.19 15.61 21.68
N THR A 59 3.68 16.46 20.77
CA THR A 59 3.71 17.92 20.94
C THR A 59 2.99 18.67 19.82
N ASN A 60 2.68 17.99 18.71
CA ASN A 60 2.03 18.56 17.56
C ASN A 60 0.83 17.68 17.15
N GLU A 61 -0.37 18.13 17.50
CA GLU A 61 -1.62 17.43 17.18
C GLU A 61 -1.85 17.27 15.66
N ALA A 62 -1.33 18.17 14.82
CA ALA A 62 -1.42 18.02 13.37
C ALA A 62 -0.56 16.87 12.86
N VAL A 63 0.61 16.64 13.47
CA VAL A 63 1.46 15.48 13.16
C VAL A 63 0.81 14.18 13.66
N LYS A 64 0.12 14.23 14.79
CA LYS A 64 -0.65 13.09 15.28
C LYS A 64 -1.82 12.73 14.36
N GLN A 65 -2.54 13.73 13.87
CA GLN A 65 -3.58 13.51 12.87
C GLN A 65 -2.99 12.92 11.59
N TRP A 66 -1.85 13.44 11.12
CA TRP A 66 -1.14 12.91 9.95
C TRP A 66 -0.77 11.42 10.11
N LEU A 67 -0.28 11.02 11.29
CA LEU A 67 0.02 9.61 11.59
C LEU A 67 -1.24 8.73 11.65
N ASN A 68 -2.34 9.26 12.17
CA ASN A 68 -3.63 8.56 12.18
C ASN A 68 -4.17 8.34 10.76
N ASP A 69 -4.08 9.35 9.90
CA ASP A 69 -4.51 9.26 8.50
C ASP A 69 -3.64 8.26 7.73
N LEU A 70 -2.33 8.24 8.00
CA LEU A 70 -1.40 7.23 7.48
C LEU A 70 -1.81 5.81 7.91
N GLN A 71 -2.21 5.62 9.17
CA GLN A 71 -2.70 4.33 9.65
C GLN A 71 -3.97 3.88 8.92
N HIS A 72 -4.93 4.79 8.71
CA HIS A 72 -6.15 4.47 7.96
C HIS A 72 -5.84 4.04 6.52
N LEU A 73 -4.93 4.75 5.83
CA LEU A 73 -4.55 4.38 4.47
C LEU A 73 -3.78 3.04 4.41
N ALA A 74 -3.08 2.65 5.47
CA ALA A 74 -2.45 1.33 5.53
C ALA A 74 -3.48 0.20 5.52
N TYR A 75 -4.64 0.38 6.19
CA TYR A 75 -5.76 -0.56 6.10
C TYR A 75 -6.39 -0.57 4.70
N ASP A 76 -6.53 0.59 4.05
CA ASP A 76 -7.01 0.64 2.67
C ASP A 76 -6.09 -0.11 1.68
N ILE A 77 -4.77 -0.12 1.94
CA ILE A 77 -3.82 -0.94 1.15
C ILE A 77 -3.98 -2.43 1.46
N ASP A 78 -4.16 -2.79 2.73
CA ASP A 78 -4.36 -4.19 3.12
C ASP A 78 -5.57 -4.79 2.38
N ASP A 79 -6.68 -4.05 2.32
CA ASP A 79 -7.87 -4.41 1.53
C ASP A 79 -7.56 -4.63 0.03
N VAL A 80 -6.65 -3.84 -0.54
CA VAL A 80 -6.19 -3.97 -1.93
C VAL A 80 -5.33 -5.23 -2.11
N LEU A 81 -4.47 -5.55 -1.15
CA LEU A 81 -3.64 -6.75 -1.16
C LEU A 81 -4.49 -8.03 -1.01
N ASP A 82 -5.51 -8.00 -0.15
CA ASP A 82 -6.50 -9.07 0.00
C ASP A 82 -7.31 -9.32 -1.29
N ASP A 83 -7.69 -8.23 -1.98
CA ASP A 83 -8.34 -8.30 -3.28
C ASP A 83 -7.45 -8.97 -4.35
N LEU A 84 -6.12 -8.77 -4.29
CA LEU A 84 -5.15 -9.41 -5.19
C LEU A 84 -4.96 -10.89 -4.89
N ALA A 85 -4.86 -11.25 -3.60
CA ALA A 85 -4.75 -12.64 -3.16
C ALA A 85 -6.02 -13.44 -3.53
N THR A 86 -7.18 -12.81 -3.39
CA THR A 86 -8.48 -13.40 -3.78
C THR A 86 -8.55 -13.64 -5.29
N GLU A 87 -8.12 -12.68 -6.11
CA GLU A 87 -8.08 -12.84 -7.56
C GLU A 87 -7.13 -13.98 -7.98
N ASP A 88 -5.99 -14.14 -7.30
CA ASP A 88 -5.06 -15.25 -7.58
C ASP A 88 -5.75 -16.60 -7.47
N THR A 89 -6.42 -16.77 -6.33
CA THR A 89 -7.13 -17.99 -5.99
C THR A 89 -8.22 -18.26 -7.03
N ARG A 90 -8.94 -17.22 -7.44
CA ARG A 90 -9.95 -17.30 -8.51
C ARG A 90 -9.32 -17.71 -9.86
N ARG A 91 -8.18 -17.15 -10.24
CA ARG A 91 -7.49 -17.48 -11.50
C ARG A 91 -6.98 -18.91 -11.51
N LYS A 92 -6.37 -19.37 -10.40
CA LYS A 92 -5.91 -20.75 -10.22
C LYS A 92 -7.05 -21.75 -10.36
N LEU A 93 -8.17 -21.53 -9.66
CA LEU A 93 -9.38 -22.35 -9.78
C LEU A 93 -9.93 -22.37 -11.22
N ASN A 94 -9.94 -21.23 -11.92
CA ASN A 94 -10.38 -21.17 -13.31
C ASN A 94 -9.43 -21.89 -14.29
N GLN A 95 -8.12 -21.83 -14.07
CA GLN A 95 -7.13 -22.56 -14.87
C GLN A 95 -7.23 -24.07 -14.66
N GLU A 96 -7.39 -24.52 -13.40
CA GLU A 96 -7.64 -25.92 -13.05
C GLU A 96 -8.98 -26.41 -13.63
N SER A 97 -10.02 -25.56 -13.65
CA SER A 97 -11.31 -25.87 -14.28
C SER A 97 -11.24 -26.01 -15.81
N GLY A 98 -10.18 -25.49 -16.46
CA GLY A 98 -9.91 -25.72 -17.88
C GLY A 98 -9.50 -27.17 -18.18
N ALA A 99 -8.96 -27.88 -17.19
CA ALA A 99 -8.70 -29.32 -17.23
C ALA A 99 -9.89 -30.16 -16.73
N MET A 100 -10.87 -29.56 -16.05
CA MET A 100 -12.08 -30.24 -15.57
C MET A 100 -13.17 -30.29 -16.65
N THR A 101 -13.88 -31.43 -16.71
CA THR A 101 -14.99 -31.63 -17.65
C THR A 101 -16.08 -30.55 -17.52
N SER A 102 -16.74 -30.20 -18.63
CA SER A 102 -17.65 -29.04 -18.77
C SER A 102 -18.79 -28.92 -17.75
N LYS A 103 -19.05 -29.96 -16.95
CA LYS A 103 -20.06 -29.99 -15.89
C LYS A 103 -19.63 -29.24 -14.62
N VAL A 104 -18.36 -29.28 -14.24
CA VAL A 104 -17.85 -28.59 -13.02
C VAL A 104 -17.73 -27.08 -13.24
N ARG A 105 -17.42 -26.67 -14.48
CA ARG A 105 -17.37 -25.25 -14.88
C ARG A 105 -18.70 -24.51 -14.69
N LYS A 106 -19.83 -25.23 -14.72
CA LYS A 106 -21.18 -24.68 -14.47
C LYS A 106 -21.46 -24.39 -12.98
N LEU A 107 -20.64 -24.94 -12.08
CA LEU A 107 -20.76 -24.73 -10.63
C LEU A 107 -20.03 -23.47 -10.15
N ILE A 108 -19.18 -22.87 -10.99
CA ILE A 108 -18.51 -21.60 -10.67
C ILE A 108 -19.56 -20.48 -10.69
N PRO A 109 -19.84 -19.83 -9.54
CA PRO A 109 -20.90 -18.83 -9.46
C PRO A 109 -20.64 -17.65 -10.40
N ALA A 110 -21.71 -17.06 -10.94
CA ALA A 110 -21.60 -15.95 -11.90
C ALA A 110 -20.93 -14.70 -11.31
N SER A 111 -21.02 -14.49 -10.00
CA SER A 111 -20.29 -13.43 -9.28
C SER A 111 -18.78 -13.50 -9.48
N PHE A 112 -18.21 -14.70 -9.68
CA PHE A 112 -16.78 -14.90 -9.93
C PHE A 112 -16.38 -14.66 -11.40
N LYS A 113 -17.31 -14.29 -12.29
CA LYS A 113 -17.06 -14.14 -13.74
C LYS A 113 -17.07 -12.69 -14.25
N ASN A 114 -17.59 -11.72 -13.51
CA ASN A 114 -18.16 -10.52 -14.14
C ASN A 114 -17.44 -9.17 -13.90
N LEU A 115 -16.26 -9.11 -13.29
CA LEU A 115 -15.46 -7.88 -13.28
C LEU A 115 -13.97 -8.19 -13.48
N SER A 116 -13.27 -7.43 -14.32
CA SER A 116 -11.81 -7.56 -14.39
C SER A 116 -11.17 -6.99 -13.13
N LEU A 117 -10.08 -7.60 -12.66
CA LEU A 117 -9.27 -7.11 -11.53
C LEU A 117 -9.05 -5.58 -11.62
N SER A 118 -8.65 -5.11 -12.80
CA SER A 118 -8.41 -3.70 -13.09
C SER A 118 -9.62 -2.80 -12.80
N GLN A 119 -10.82 -3.16 -13.26
CA GLN A 119 -12.03 -2.37 -13.03
C GLN A 119 -12.38 -2.25 -11.54
N ARG A 120 -12.08 -3.28 -10.75
CA ARG A 120 -12.31 -3.25 -9.30
C ARG A 120 -11.27 -2.39 -8.57
N MET A 121 -10.02 -2.46 -9.03
CA MET A 121 -8.88 -1.98 -8.27
C MET A 121 -8.37 -0.60 -8.66
N HIS A 122 -8.53 -0.16 -9.91
CA HIS A 122 -8.08 1.17 -10.33
C HIS A 122 -8.64 2.29 -9.43
N PRO A 123 -9.96 2.38 -9.17
CA PRO A 123 -10.49 3.48 -8.37
C PRO A 123 -9.94 3.49 -6.94
N LYS A 124 -9.72 2.31 -6.35
CA LYS A 124 -9.13 2.17 -5.00
C LYS A 124 -7.68 2.63 -5.00
N LEU A 125 -6.87 2.14 -5.94
CA LEU A 125 -5.45 2.48 -6.05
C LEU A 125 -5.23 3.96 -6.36
N ASP A 126 -6.06 4.55 -7.23
CA ASP A 126 -6.00 5.99 -7.52
C ASP A 126 -6.32 6.83 -6.28
N TYR A 127 -7.38 6.46 -5.54
CA TYR A 127 -7.77 7.12 -4.30
C TYR A 127 -6.66 7.06 -3.25
N ILE A 128 -6.15 5.86 -2.98
CA ILE A 128 -5.10 5.63 -1.98
C ILE A 128 -3.84 6.40 -2.34
N THR A 129 -3.43 6.32 -3.61
CA THR A 129 -2.23 7.03 -4.09
C THR A 129 -2.38 8.54 -3.95
N ALA A 130 -3.54 9.11 -4.32
CA ALA A 130 -3.79 10.54 -4.16
C ALA A 130 -3.72 10.97 -2.69
N LYS A 131 -4.30 10.17 -1.78
CA LYS A 131 -4.25 10.46 -0.34
C LYS A 131 -2.84 10.42 0.23
N PHE A 132 -2.01 9.47 -0.20
CA PHE A 132 -0.60 9.44 0.19
C PHE A 132 0.19 10.61 -0.40
N GLU A 133 -0.07 11.02 -1.64
CA GLU A 133 0.54 12.22 -2.20
C GLU A 133 0.15 13.48 -1.42
N ASP A 134 -1.08 13.57 -0.93
CA ASP A 134 -1.52 14.70 -0.10
C ASP A 134 -0.82 14.69 1.27
N LEU A 135 -0.69 13.52 1.91
CA LEU A 135 0.11 13.39 3.14
C LEU A 135 1.58 13.72 2.92
N GLU A 136 2.17 13.33 1.78
CA GLU A 136 3.55 13.65 1.44
C GLU A 136 3.75 15.15 1.23
N LYS A 137 2.77 15.86 0.66
CA LYS A 137 2.81 17.33 0.52
C LYS A 137 2.62 18.06 1.85
N GLU A 138 1.84 17.50 2.77
CA GLU A 138 1.62 18.09 4.10
C GLU A 138 2.90 18.18 4.94
N LYS A 139 3.91 17.37 4.62
CA LYS A 139 5.20 17.33 5.33
C LYS A 139 5.82 18.72 5.51
N ASP A 140 5.71 19.59 4.50
CA ASP A 140 6.36 20.90 4.51
C ASP A 140 5.66 21.86 5.50
N HIS A 141 4.33 21.80 5.60
CA HIS A 141 3.56 22.57 6.58
C HIS A 141 3.72 22.05 8.01
N LEU A 142 3.93 20.75 8.15
CA LEU A 142 4.17 20.09 9.44
C LEU A 142 5.64 20.18 9.89
N GLY A 143 6.52 20.70 9.04
CA GLY A 143 7.95 20.76 9.30
C GLY A 143 8.58 19.38 9.46
N LEU A 144 8.02 18.36 8.80
CA LEU A 144 8.53 16.99 8.83
C LEU A 144 9.78 16.86 7.95
N ILE A 145 10.82 16.24 8.50
CA ILE A 145 12.09 16.04 7.80
C ILE A 145 12.37 14.56 7.57
N ASN A 146 12.95 14.25 6.41
CA ASN A 146 13.49 12.94 6.13
C ASN A 146 14.86 12.82 6.82
N LEU A 147 14.98 11.91 7.79
CA LEU A 147 16.22 11.73 8.55
C LEU A 147 17.38 11.17 7.71
N LYS A 148 17.11 10.62 6.51
CA LYS A 148 18.17 10.25 5.56
C LYS A 148 18.81 11.46 4.90
N ASP A 149 18.19 12.64 5.00
CA ASP A 149 18.73 13.92 4.51
C ASP A 149 19.43 14.72 5.61
N GLU A 150 19.46 14.23 6.87
CA GLU A 150 20.26 14.83 7.93
C GLU A 150 21.75 14.54 7.65
N LYS A 151 22.42 15.50 6.99
CA LYS A 151 23.89 15.54 6.93
C LYS A 151 24.42 15.27 8.34
N PRO A 152 25.41 14.37 8.51
CA PRO A 152 25.97 14.11 9.83
C PRO A 152 26.40 15.45 10.43
N LYS A 153 25.80 15.80 11.58
CA LYS A 153 26.30 16.89 12.41
C LYS A 153 27.78 16.60 12.61
N ARG A 154 28.64 17.43 12.00
CA ARG A 154 30.07 17.36 12.25
C ARG A 154 30.23 17.49 13.77
N PRO A 155 30.82 16.50 14.46
CA PRO A 155 31.18 16.72 15.84
C PRO A 155 32.09 17.95 15.86
N TYR A 156 31.83 18.85 16.79
CA TYR A 156 32.65 20.04 16.99
C TYR A 156 34.14 19.65 17.04
N GLN A 157 34.94 20.53 16.44
CA GLN A 157 36.38 20.46 16.16
C GLN A 157 37.24 19.66 17.16
#